data_AF-A0A7S0M5Z5-F1
#
_entry.id   AF-A0A7S0M5Z5-F1
#
_cell.length_a   1.000
_cell.length_b   1.000
_cell.length_c   1.000
_cell.angle_alpha   90.00
_cell.angle_beta   90.00
_cell.angle_gamma   90.00
#
_symmetry.space_group_name_H-M   'P 1'
#
loop_
_entity.id
_entity.type
_entity.pdbx_description
1 polymer ?
#
loop_
_entity_poly.entity_id
_entity_poly.type
_entity_poly.pdbx_seq_one_letter_code
_entity_poly.pdbx_strand_id
1 'polypeptide(L)'
;DKHGLPPLPTLVELTEEEKLCLAMSQSRTYVRGLRKDELVIKRQVEEKYRQLAEAPKFRGECVGMDRHYRRYWLVGGDLSRLWVESGGAQGESPVRWGVYTTVEQLEVLRAALDPRGVRENQLGEGLELYWADVTAAMRRRAAAGGQDPPMAVA
;
A
#
# COMPACT_ATOMS: atom_id res chain seq x y z
N ASP A 1 -73.06 1.98 -34.71
CA ASP A 1 -72.03 2.75 -33.98
C ASP A 1 -72.65 3.42 -32.78
N LYS A 2 -72.21 3.23 -31.54
CA LYS A 2 -70.83 3.43 -31.08
C LYS A 2 -70.63 2.59 -29.81
N HIS A 3 -69.66 1.67 -29.84
CA HIS A 3 -69.07 1.14 -28.61
C HIS A 3 -68.46 2.32 -27.85
N GLY A 4 -69.08 2.75 -26.75
CA GLY A 4 -68.50 3.77 -25.88
C GLY A 4 -67.24 3.21 -25.23
N LEU A 5 -66.09 3.83 -25.52
CA LEU A 5 -64.85 3.57 -24.78
C LEU A 5 -65.11 3.77 -23.29
N PRO A 6 -64.56 2.91 -22.40
CA PRO A 6 -64.62 3.16 -20.97
C PRO A 6 -63.99 4.52 -20.67
N PRO A 7 -64.48 5.24 -19.65
CA PRO A 7 -63.90 6.52 -19.26
C PRO A 7 -62.41 6.34 -18.99
N LEU A 8 -61.60 7.27 -19.49
CA LEU A 8 -60.17 7.28 -19.19
C LEU A 8 -59.99 7.35 -17.66
N PRO A 9 -59.08 6.55 -17.09
CA PRO A 9 -58.80 6.62 -15.66
C PRO A 9 -58.34 8.03 -15.29
N THR A 10 -58.78 8.50 -14.14
CA THR A 10 -58.38 9.80 -13.58
C THR A 10 -56.86 9.83 -13.44
N LEU A 11 -56.22 10.85 -14.00
CA LEU A 11 -54.78 11.05 -13.83
C LEU A 11 -54.53 11.39 -12.36
N VAL A 12 -54.02 10.41 -11.61
CA VAL A 12 -53.54 10.62 -10.24
C VAL A 12 -52.13 11.19 -10.35
N GLU A 13 -51.89 12.36 -9.76
CA GLU A 13 -50.52 12.82 -9.55
C GLU A 13 -49.85 11.88 -8.55
N LEU A 14 -48.89 11.10 -9.04
CA LEU A 14 -48.07 10.26 -8.19
C LEU A 14 -47.30 11.15 -7.21
N THR A 15 -47.12 10.68 -5.98
CA THR A 15 -46.17 11.28 -5.05
C THR A 15 -44.74 11.14 -5.59
N GLU A 16 -43.81 11.95 -5.12
CA GLU A 16 -42.40 11.87 -5.55
C GLU A 16 -41.78 10.49 -5.24
N GLU A 17 -42.21 9.85 -4.15
CA GLU A 17 -41.77 8.50 -3.77
C GLU A 17 -42.27 7.43 -4.74
N GLU A 18 -43.54 7.51 -5.16
CA GLU A 18 -44.13 6.59 -6.14
C GLU A 18 -43.53 6.79 -7.54
N LYS A 19 -43.24 8.04 -7.92
CA LYS A 19 -42.50 8.35 -9.17
C LYS A 19 -41.11 7.74 -9.16
N LEU A 20 -40.40 7.79 -8.03
CA LEU A 20 -39.07 7.20 -7.88
C LEU A 20 -39.12 5.67 -7.97
N CYS A 21 -40.05 5.01 -7.28
CA CYS A 21 -40.25 3.57 -7.36
C CYS A 21 -40.63 3.10 -8.78
N LEU A 22 -41.49 3.85 -9.47
CA LEU A 22 -41.87 3.56 -10.85
C LEU A 22 -40.68 3.76 -11.81
N ALA A 23 -39.89 4.82 -11.62
CA ALA A 23 -38.66 5.05 -12.39
C ALA A 23 -37.60 3.96 -12.15
N MET A 24 -37.46 3.46 -10.92
CA MET A 24 -36.56 2.34 -10.60
C MET A 24 -36.99 1.03 -11.26
N SER A 25 -38.29 0.72 -11.27
CA SER A 25 -38.82 -0.51 -11.89
C SER A 25 -38.81 -0.47 -13.43
N GLN A 26 -38.96 0.71 -14.03
CA GLN A 26 -38.94 0.92 -15.48
C GLN A 26 -37.53 1.19 -16.04
N SER A 27 -36.55 1.49 -15.17
CA SER A 27 -35.18 1.70 -15.61
C SER A 27 -34.58 0.42 -16.19
N ARG A 28 -34.07 0.50 -17.43
CA ARG A 28 -33.32 -0.60 -18.09
C ARG A 28 -32.08 -1.04 -17.30
N THR A 29 -31.59 -0.22 -16.36
CA THR A 29 -30.49 -0.54 -15.45
C THR A 29 -30.89 -1.46 -14.29
N TYR A 30 -32.17 -1.52 -13.91
CA TYR A 30 -32.66 -2.52 -12.95
C TYR A 30 -32.85 -3.89 -13.61
N VAL A 31 -33.31 -3.90 -14.87
CA VAL A 31 -33.42 -5.13 -15.69
C VAL A 31 -32.05 -5.73 -16.02
N ARG A 32 -31.01 -4.91 -16.12
CA ARG A 32 -29.63 -5.36 -16.17
C ARG A 32 -28.97 -5.16 -14.81
N GLY A 33 -29.37 -6.03 -13.87
CA GLY A 33 -28.49 -6.36 -12.75
C GLY A 33 -27.06 -6.51 -13.28
N LEU A 34 -26.10 -5.95 -12.55
CA LEU A 34 -24.67 -6.13 -12.81
C LEU A 34 -24.46 -7.53 -13.38
N ARG A 35 -23.92 -7.63 -14.61
CA ARG A 35 -23.77 -8.94 -15.26
C ARG A 35 -23.08 -9.85 -14.25
N LYS A 36 -23.43 -11.13 -14.19
CA LYS A 36 -22.76 -12.10 -13.31
C LYS A 36 -21.23 -11.95 -13.39
N ASP A 37 -20.72 -11.64 -14.59
CA ASP A 37 -19.32 -11.37 -14.87
C ASP A 37 -18.78 -10.10 -14.19
N GLU A 38 -19.56 -9.02 -14.12
CA GLU A 38 -19.20 -7.77 -13.40
C GLU A 38 -19.20 -7.98 -11.88
N LEU A 39 -20.13 -8.78 -11.36
CA LEU A 39 -20.13 -9.18 -9.94
C LEU A 39 -18.94 -10.09 -9.61
N VAL A 40 -18.56 -10.98 -10.53
CA VAL A 40 -17.36 -11.83 -10.40
C VAL A 40 -16.10 -10.97 -10.44
N ILE A 41 -15.99 -10.03 -11.37
CA ILE A 41 -14.87 -9.08 -11.44
C ILE A 41 -14.80 -8.26 -10.16
N LYS A 42 -15.93 -7.70 -9.69
CA LYS A 42 -15.98 -6.94 -8.44
C LYS A 42 -15.52 -7.79 -7.25
N ARG A 43 -16.00 -9.03 -7.13
CA ARG A 43 -15.59 -9.95 -6.08
C ARG A 43 -14.10 -10.33 -6.18
N GLN A 44 -13.58 -10.56 -7.38
CA GLN A 44 -12.15 -10.84 -7.60
C GLN A 44 -11.27 -9.64 -7.23
N VAL A 45 -11.72 -8.43 -7.58
CA VAL A 45 -11.04 -7.18 -7.22
C VAL A 45 -11.05 -7.00 -5.71
N GLU A 46 -12.21 -7.13 -5.05
CA GLU A 46 -12.34 -7.05 -3.59
C GLU A 46 -11.50 -8.11 -2.87
N GLU A 47 -11.49 -9.34 -3.36
CA GLU A 47 -10.67 -10.43 -2.83
C GLU A 47 -9.18 -10.14 -3.00
N LYS A 48 -8.76 -9.61 -4.16
CA LYS A 48 -7.36 -9.18 -4.38
C LYS A 48 -6.98 -8.03 -3.45
N TYR A 49 -7.87 -7.07 -3.22
CA TYR A 49 -7.66 -5.99 -2.25
C TYR A 49 -7.60 -6.52 -0.81
N ARG A 50 -8.45 -7.48 -0.46
CA ARG A 50 -8.41 -8.15 0.85
C ARG A 50 -7.10 -8.90 1.04
N GLN A 51 -6.66 -9.68 0.05
CA GLN A 51 -5.37 -10.36 0.07
C GLN A 51 -4.19 -9.39 0.15
N LEU A 52 -4.25 -8.21 -0.50
CA LEU A 52 -3.22 -7.18 -0.33
C LEU A 52 -3.28 -6.49 1.05
N ALA A 53 -4.46 -6.40 1.66
CA ALA A 53 -4.65 -5.82 2.99
C ALA A 53 -4.27 -6.80 4.13
N GLU A 54 -4.50 -8.11 3.92
CA GLU A 54 -4.22 -9.22 4.82
C GLU A 54 -2.83 -9.84 4.58
N ALA A 55 -2.22 -9.62 3.41
CA ALA A 55 -0.81 -9.87 3.20
C ALA A 55 -0.07 -9.22 4.37
N PRO A 56 0.89 -9.91 5.00
CA PRO A 56 1.64 -9.36 6.11
C PRO A 56 2.22 -8.04 5.62
N LYS A 57 1.58 -6.93 6.00
CA LYS A 57 2.05 -5.62 5.61
C LYS A 57 3.42 -5.56 6.22
N PHE A 58 4.45 -5.56 5.37
CA PHE A 58 5.72 -5.02 5.74
C PHE A 58 5.41 -3.59 6.20
N ARG A 59 5.19 -3.41 7.51
CA ARG A 59 4.98 -2.11 8.14
C ARG A 59 6.35 -1.46 8.23
N GLY A 60 6.98 -1.33 7.08
CA GLY A 60 8.28 -0.76 6.90
C GLY A 60 8.11 0.69 6.52
N GLU A 61 8.64 1.59 7.32
CA GLU A 61 8.82 2.97 6.90
C GLU A 61 10.02 3.02 5.97
N CYS A 62 9.81 3.46 4.73
CA CYS A 62 10.89 3.65 3.77
C CYS A 62 11.65 4.92 4.15
N VAL A 63 12.90 4.77 4.56
CA VAL A 63 13.79 5.88 4.96
C VAL A 63 14.30 6.63 3.74
N GLY A 64 14.50 5.93 2.61
CA GLY A 64 14.98 6.54 1.38
C GLY A 64 15.64 5.57 0.42
N MET A 65 16.33 6.11 -0.58
CA MET A 65 17.06 5.37 -1.61
C MET A 65 18.45 5.96 -1.86
N ASP A 66 19.34 5.20 -2.47
CA ASP A 66 20.65 5.68 -2.93
C ASP A 66 20.79 5.72 -4.47
N ARG A 67 21.97 6.09 -4.99
CA ARG A 67 22.30 6.06 -6.44
C ARG A 67 22.04 4.71 -7.10
N HIS A 68 22.19 3.62 -6.36
CA HIS A 68 22.00 2.26 -6.85
C HIS A 68 20.55 1.77 -6.76
N TYR A 69 19.61 2.67 -6.43
CA TYR A 69 18.19 2.36 -6.25
C TYR A 69 17.95 1.30 -5.16
N ARG A 70 18.87 1.18 -4.19
CA ARG A 70 18.65 0.36 -3.00
C ARG A 70 17.66 1.10 -2.09
N ARG A 71 16.66 0.39 -1.56
CA ARG A 71 15.66 0.95 -0.64
C ARG A 71 16.01 0.62 0.79
N TYR A 72 15.87 1.60 1.68
CA TYR A 72 16.23 1.49 3.09
C TYR A 72 14.97 1.53 3.93
N TRP A 73 14.83 0.59 4.87
CA TRP A 73 13.57 0.34 5.57
C TRP A 73 13.76 0.15 7.08
N LEU A 74 12.90 0.81 7.86
CA LEU A 74 12.70 0.55 9.29
C LEU A 74 11.44 -0.28 9.46
N VAL A 75 11.56 -1.52 9.93
CA VAL A 75 10.48 -2.53 9.82
C VAL A 75 9.78 -2.77 11.15
N GLY A 76 8.46 -2.64 11.15
CA GLY A 76 7.62 -3.09 12.26
C GLY A 76 7.86 -2.37 13.58
N GLY A 77 8.38 -1.14 13.53
CA GLY A 77 8.78 -0.39 14.73
C GLY A 77 10.08 -0.89 15.37
N ASP A 78 10.74 -1.91 14.82
CA ASP A 78 12.09 -2.30 15.22
C ASP A 78 13.11 -1.30 14.64
N LEU A 79 13.44 -0.28 15.45
CA LEU A 79 14.44 0.72 15.11
C LEU A 79 15.88 0.22 15.33
N SER A 80 16.08 -1.01 15.81
CA SER A 80 17.42 -1.54 16.06
C SER A 80 18.09 -2.10 14.80
N ARG A 81 17.40 -2.09 13.67
CA ARG A 81 17.88 -2.61 12.38
C ARG A 81 17.41 -1.73 11.24
N LEU A 82 18.34 -1.36 10.35
CA LEU A 82 18.00 -0.74 9.08
C LEU A 82 18.16 -1.78 7.97
N TRP A 83 17.05 -2.15 7.34
CA TRP A 83 17.04 -3.13 6.26
C TRP A 83 17.34 -2.46 4.93
N VAL A 84 18.11 -3.12 4.08
CA VAL A 84 18.41 -2.66 2.72
C VAL A 84 17.91 -3.67 1.72
N GLU A 85 17.07 -3.21 0.80
CA GLU A 85 16.57 -3.98 -0.32
C GLU A 85 17.37 -3.57 -1.57
N SER A 86 17.99 -4.55 -2.22
CA SER A 86 18.77 -4.37 -3.45
C SER A 86 18.18 -5.21 -4.57
N GLY A 87 18.14 -4.68 -5.79
CA GLY A 87 17.55 -5.37 -6.95
C GLY A 87 16.03 -5.21 -7.05
N GLY A 88 15.42 -5.92 -8.00
CA GLY A 88 13.95 -5.91 -8.20
C GLY A 88 13.35 -4.66 -8.85
N ALA A 89 14.12 -3.59 -9.06
CA ALA A 89 13.59 -2.33 -9.61
C ALA A 89 13.10 -2.43 -11.08
N GLN A 90 13.54 -3.45 -11.85
CA GLN A 90 13.27 -3.58 -13.29
C GLN A 90 13.17 -5.05 -13.78
N GLY A 91 12.81 -6.00 -12.91
CA GLY A 91 12.53 -7.39 -13.33
C GLY A 91 13.73 -8.28 -13.70
N GLU A 92 14.96 -7.77 -13.68
CA GLU A 92 16.15 -8.49 -14.18
C GLU A 92 17.03 -9.14 -13.09
N SER A 93 16.75 -8.94 -11.80
CA SER A 93 17.54 -9.57 -10.73
C SER A 93 16.72 -9.87 -9.48
N PRO A 94 17.02 -10.99 -8.79
CA PRO A 94 16.35 -11.35 -7.55
C PRO A 94 16.53 -10.25 -6.50
N VAL A 95 15.47 -9.99 -5.74
CA VAL A 95 15.53 -9.08 -4.60
C VAL A 95 16.48 -9.69 -3.56
N ARG A 96 17.46 -8.89 -3.14
CA ARG A 96 18.40 -9.26 -2.07
C ARG A 96 18.19 -8.33 -0.89
N TRP A 97 18.24 -8.90 0.30
CA TRP A 97 18.09 -8.18 1.55
C TRP A 97 19.42 -8.16 2.30
N GLY A 98 19.80 -6.98 2.76
CA GLY A 98 20.87 -6.78 3.74
C GLY A 98 20.33 -6.07 4.97
N VAL A 99 21.18 -5.95 6.00
CA VAL A 99 20.80 -5.28 7.24
C VAL A 99 22.01 -4.57 7.86
N TYR A 100 21.77 -3.36 8.36
CA TYR A 100 22.67 -2.65 9.25
C TYR A 100 22.19 -2.82 10.68
N THR A 101 23.09 -3.27 11.56
CA THR A 101 22.75 -3.65 12.95
C THR A 101 23.55 -2.87 13.98
N THR A 102 24.53 -2.07 13.55
CA THR A 102 25.45 -1.32 14.40
C THR A 102 25.47 0.16 14.04
N VAL A 103 25.81 1.00 15.02
CA VAL A 103 25.88 2.45 14.85
C VAL A 103 27.03 2.82 13.91
N GLU A 104 28.14 2.11 14.01
CA GLU A 104 29.35 2.32 13.21
C GLU A 104 29.04 2.10 11.72
N GLN A 105 28.26 1.06 11.40
CA GLN A 105 27.85 0.84 10.00
C GLN A 105 26.93 1.96 9.47
N LEU A 106 26.05 2.52 10.32
CA LEU A 106 25.19 3.65 9.95
C LEU A 106 26.00 4.93 9.71
N GLU A 107 27.03 5.18 10.51
CA GLU A 107 27.95 6.30 10.33
C GLU A 107 28.70 6.18 9.00
N VAL A 108 29.18 4.98 8.67
CA VAL A 108 29.82 4.70 7.37
C VAL A 108 28.84 4.91 6.21
N LEU A 109 27.59 4.43 6.34
CA LEU A 109 26.55 4.65 5.33
C LEU A 109 26.29 6.14 5.13
N ARG A 110 26.07 6.89 6.21
CA ARG A 110 25.81 8.34 6.18
C ARG A 110 26.94 9.10 5.53
N ALA A 111 28.19 8.77 5.84
CA ALA A 111 29.37 9.40 5.26
C ALA A 111 29.54 9.11 3.76
N ALA A 112 28.98 8.01 3.26
CA ALA A 112 29.08 7.60 1.86
C ALA A 112 28.00 8.24 0.94
N LEU A 113 27.01 8.93 1.51
CA LEU A 113 25.96 9.59 0.75
C LEU A 113 26.54 10.81 0.00
N ASP A 114 26.25 10.92 -1.30
CA ASP A 114 26.62 12.12 -2.07
C ASP A 114 25.52 13.18 -1.86
N PRO A 115 25.82 14.31 -1.19
CA PRO A 115 24.81 15.34 -0.90
C PRO A 115 24.25 16.03 -2.17
N ARG A 116 24.88 15.83 -3.34
CA ARG A 116 24.36 16.35 -4.62
C ARG A 116 23.34 15.42 -5.26
N GLY A 117 23.25 14.17 -4.81
CA GLY A 117 22.29 13.20 -5.30
C GLY A 117 20.92 13.43 -4.67
N VAL A 118 19.86 13.57 -5.48
CA VAL A 118 18.49 13.79 -4.97
C VAL A 118 18.05 12.64 -4.05
N ARG A 119 18.36 11.39 -4.43
CA ARG A 119 17.99 10.21 -3.65
C ARG A 119 18.80 10.14 -2.35
N GLU A 120 20.11 10.31 -2.45
CA GLU A 120 21.01 10.34 -1.30
C GLU A 120 20.67 11.46 -0.32
N ASN A 121 20.29 12.64 -0.80
CA ASN A 121 19.86 13.72 0.07
C ASN A 121 18.58 13.34 0.84
N GLN A 122 17.59 12.76 0.15
CA GLN A 122 16.37 12.26 0.81
C GLN A 122 16.67 11.15 1.83
N LEU A 123 17.55 10.20 1.48
CA LEU A 123 18.00 9.16 2.40
C LEU A 123 18.75 9.75 3.60
N GLY A 124 19.57 10.78 3.38
CA GLY A 124 20.26 11.50 4.44
C GLY A 124 19.27 12.18 5.39
N GLU A 125 18.30 12.92 4.87
CA GLU A 125 17.22 13.55 5.65
C GLU A 125 16.42 12.52 6.44
N GLY A 126 16.07 11.38 5.83
CA GLY A 126 15.41 10.27 6.50
C GLY A 126 16.26 9.68 7.62
N LEU A 127 17.55 9.44 7.39
CA LEU A 127 18.46 8.94 8.43
C LEU A 127 18.60 9.93 9.59
N GLU A 128 18.67 11.24 9.32
CA GLU A 128 18.73 12.26 10.37
C GLU A 128 17.45 12.27 11.21
N LEU A 129 16.28 12.13 10.58
CA LEU A 129 14.99 12.09 11.28
C LEU A 129 14.94 10.98 12.34
N TYR A 130 15.48 9.80 12.03
CA TYR A 130 15.46 8.64 12.93
C TYR A 130 16.76 8.41 13.69
N TRP A 131 17.78 9.26 13.53
CA TRP A 131 19.15 8.98 13.99
C TRP A 131 19.23 8.68 15.48
N ALA A 132 18.61 9.54 16.31
CA ALA A 132 18.64 9.39 17.75
C ALA A 132 17.98 8.08 18.19
N ASP A 133 16.81 7.77 17.63
CA ASP A 133 16.02 6.60 18.02
C ASP A 133 16.65 5.29 17.55
N VAL A 134 17.12 5.26 16.30
CA VAL A 134 17.77 4.08 15.69
C VAL A 134 19.08 3.78 16.38
N THR A 135 19.96 4.77 16.58
CA THR A 135 21.24 4.53 17.24
C THR A 135 21.06 4.14 18.71
N ALA A 136 20.07 4.71 19.41
CA ALA A 136 19.72 4.27 20.77
C ALA A 136 19.19 2.83 20.79
N ALA A 137 18.33 2.45 19.84
CA ALA A 137 17.79 1.10 19.73
C ALA A 137 18.88 0.06 19.41
N MET A 138 19.80 0.37 18.49
CA MET A 138 20.96 -0.48 18.17
C MET A 138 21.86 -0.70 19.39
N ARG A 139 22.20 0.37 20.13
CA ARG A 139 23.00 0.26 21.35
C ARG A 139 22.31 -0.59 22.42
N ARG A 140 21.01 -0.40 22.65
CA ARG A 140 20.21 -1.22 23.58
C ARG A 140 20.23 -2.70 23.20
N ARG A 141 20.06 -2.99 21.91
CA ARG A 141 20.09 -4.36 21.39
C ARG A 141 21.46 -5.01 21.57
N ALA A 142 22.54 -4.28 21.26
CA ALA A 142 23.91 -4.75 21.44
C ALA A 142 24.19 -5.08 22.92
N ALA A 143 23.77 -4.20 23.84
CA ALA A 143 23.90 -4.43 25.28
C ALA A 143 23.09 -5.65 25.78
N ALA A 144 21.95 -5.95 25.15
CA ALA A 144 21.11 -7.10 25.45
C ALA A 144 21.59 -8.42 24.80
N GLY A 145 22.73 -8.43 24.09
CA GLY A 145 23.26 -9.61 23.41
C GLY A 145 22.41 -10.07 22.21
N GLY A 146 21.67 -9.17 21.58
CA GLY A 146 20.80 -9.51 20.46
C GLY A 146 21.59 -10.09 19.28
N GLN A 147 21.28 -11.33 18.88
CA GLN A 147 21.90 -11.98 17.72
C GLN A 147 21.45 -11.33 16.40
N ASP A 148 22.41 -11.08 15.52
CA ASP A 148 22.16 -10.61 14.16
C ASP A 148 21.48 -11.73 13.36
N PRO A 149 20.46 -11.41 12.52
CA PRO A 149 19.93 -12.40 11.61
C PRO A 149 21.08 -12.90 10.71
N PRO A 150 21.12 -14.19 10.36
CA PRO A 150 22.14 -14.70 9.47
C PRO A 150 22.12 -13.87 8.18
N MET A 151 23.23 -13.20 7.88
CA MET A 151 23.37 -12.48 6.63
C MET A 151 23.14 -13.49 5.51
N ALA A 152 22.11 -13.29 4.68
CA ALA A 152 21.97 -14.02 3.44
C ALA A 152 23.13 -13.58 2.53
N VAL A 153 24.25 -14.30 2.62
CA VAL A 153 25.40 -14.10 1.74
C VAL A 153 25.03 -14.68 0.38
N ALA A 154 25.07 -13.79 -0.61
CA ALA A 154 25.17 -13.98 -2.07
C ALA A 154 24.63 -15.28 -2.70
#